data_AF-A0A976EGT4-F1
#
_entry.id   AF-A0A976EGT4-F1
#
_cell.length_a   1.000
_cell.length_b   1.000
_cell.length_c   1.000
_cell.angle_alpha   90.00
_cell.angle_beta   90.00
_cell.angle_gamma   90.00
#
_symmetry.space_group_name_H-M   'P 1'
#
loop_
_entity.id
_entity.type
_entity.pdbx_description
1 polymer ?
#
loop_
_entity_poly.entity_id
_entity_poly.type
_entity_poly.pdbx_seq_one_letter_code
_entity_poly.pdbx_strand_id
1 'polypeptide(L)'
;MTGWMQKAVMWQLLEHGVLTNRQIYGLVDNTPPMITTTLSCLLKSGLIDSLGKEHGAPGVNRRVYGLTRKGAALAVELQASDVYGLREADDPLFKPVD
;
A
#
# COMPACT_ATOMS: atom_id res chain seq x y z
N MET A 1 -12.96 4.81 4.24
CA MET A 1 -11.68 5.18 4.91
C MET A 1 -10.53 4.20 4.67
N THR A 2 -10.73 2.98 4.17
CA THR A 2 -9.69 1.93 4.03
C THR A 2 -8.82 2.01 2.76
N GLY A 3 -9.26 2.72 1.71
CA GLY A 3 -8.56 2.73 0.42
C GLY A 3 -7.19 3.40 0.44
N TRP A 4 -7.07 4.60 1.00
CA TRP A 4 -5.79 5.35 1.02
C TRP A 4 -4.68 4.61 1.79
N MET A 5 -5.06 3.93 2.89
CA MET A 5 -4.13 3.18 3.73
C MET A 5 -3.59 1.94 3.01
N GLN A 6 -4.46 1.23 2.28
CA GLN A 6 -4.05 0.12 1.42
C GLN A 6 -3.08 0.59 0.34
N LYS A 7 -3.36 1.73 -0.31
CA LYS A 7 -2.44 2.34 -1.28
C LYS A 7 -1.08 2.65 -0.64
N ALA A 8 -1.06 3.33 0.51
CA ALA A 8 0.16 3.72 1.20
C ALA A 8 1.03 2.51 1.55
N VAL A 9 0.46 1.45 2.12
CA VAL A 9 1.19 0.21 2.42
C VAL A 9 1.73 -0.45 1.15
N MET A 10 0.93 -0.50 0.08
CA MET A 10 1.35 -1.09 -1.19
C MET A 10 2.47 -0.29 -1.86
N TRP A 11 2.48 1.05 -1.75
CA TRP A 11 3.58 1.87 -2.26
C TRP A 11 4.87 1.65 -1.49
N GLN A 12 4.81 1.60 -0.16
CA GLN A 12 6.00 1.30 0.65
C GLN A 12 6.58 -0.08 0.30
N LEU A 13 5.72 -1.07 0.05
CA LEU A 13 6.17 -2.40 -0.41
C LEU A 13 6.67 -2.40 -1.86
N LEU A 14 6.16 -1.53 -2.73
CA LEU A 14 6.63 -1.39 -4.10
C LEU A 14 8.03 -0.75 -4.14
N GLU A 15 8.25 0.27 -3.33
CA GLU A 15 9.51 1.03 -3.25
C GLU A 15 10.63 0.24 -2.57
N HIS A 16 10.31 -0.44 -1.45
CA HIS A 16 11.30 -1.15 -0.64
C HIS A 16 11.31 -2.67 -0.89
N GLY A 17 10.38 -3.19 -1.70
CA GLY A 17 10.23 -4.61 -2.03
C GLY A 17 9.60 -5.42 -0.90
N VAL A 18 10.32 -5.55 0.22
CA VAL A 18 9.95 -6.43 1.33
C VAL A 18 10.13 -5.69 2.66
N LEU A 19 9.06 -5.63 3.46
CA LEU A 19 9.04 -4.88 4.72
C LEU A 19 8.49 -5.71 5.88
N THR A 20 9.08 -5.53 7.06
CA THR A 20 8.52 -6.01 8.31
C THR A 20 7.33 -5.16 8.76
N ASN A 21 6.45 -5.75 9.57
CA ASN A 21 5.35 -5.02 10.20
C ASN A 21 5.81 -3.72 10.90
N ARG A 22 6.96 -3.78 11.61
CA ARG A 22 7.55 -2.61 12.28
C ARG A 22 8.00 -1.53 11.30
N GLN A 23 8.60 -1.90 10.18
CA GLN A 23 9.00 -0.92 9.15
C GLN A 23 7.77 -0.26 8.53
N ILE A 24 6.72 -1.03 8.26
CA ILE A 24 5.46 -0.48 7.74
C ILE A 24 4.85 0.50 8.75
N TYR A 25 4.89 0.21 10.06
CA TYR A 25 4.45 1.15 11.10
C TYR A 25 5.24 2.45 11.13
N GLY A 26 6.55 2.38 10.86
CA GLY A 26 7.41 3.57 10.86
C GLY A 26 7.28 4.41 9.58
N LEU A 27 6.95 3.78 8.46
CA LEU A 27 6.84 4.42 7.14
C LEU A 27 5.43 4.96 6.87
N VAL A 28 4.41 4.31 7.41
CA VAL A 28 3.02 4.72 7.28
C VAL A 28 2.61 5.36 8.60
N ASP A 29 2.61 6.70 8.66
CA ASP A 29 2.30 7.50 9.86
C ASP A 29 0.85 7.27 10.33
N ASN A 30 0.65 6.15 11.04
CA ASN A 30 -0.65 5.73 11.51
C ASN A 30 -0.57 4.76 12.70
N THR A 31 -1.73 4.46 13.26
CA THR A 31 -1.82 3.60 14.44
C THR A 31 -1.58 2.12 14.09
N PRO A 32 -0.82 1.37 14.93
CA PRO A 32 -0.57 -0.05 14.71
C PRO A 32 -1.83 -0.93 14.49
N PRO A 33 -2.98 -0.69 15.16
CA PRO A 33 -4.20 -1.45 14.92
C PRO A 33 -4.77 -1.26 13.50
N MET A 34 -4.73 -0.03 12.98
CA MET A 34 -5.22 0.27 11.62
C MET A 34 -4.33 -0.36 10.55
N ILE A 35 -3.01 -0.33 10.74
CA ILE A 35 -2.07 -0.95 9.81
C ILE A 35 -2.22 -2.48 9.85
N THR A 36 -2.39 -3.07 11.03
CA THR A 36 -2.62 -4.52 11.17
C THR A 36 -3.91 -4.97 10.46
N THR A 37 -4.97 -4.18 10.59
CA THR A 37 -6.24 -4.42 9.88
C THR A 37 -6.03 -4.32 8.36
N THR A 38 -5.30 -3.30 7.90
CA THR A 38 -4.96 -3.11 6.49
C THR A 38 -4.16 -4.28 5.93
N LEU A 39 -3.11 -4.71 6.61
CA LEU A 39 -2.31 -5.87 6.21
C LEU A 39 -3.15 -7.14 6.14
N SER A 40 -4.07 -7.33 7.09
CA SER A 40 -5.00 -8.46 7.07
C SER A 40 -5.94 -8.42 5.86
N CYS A 41 -6.42 -7.24 5.47
CA CYS A 41 -7.22 -7.07 4.25
C CYS A 41 -6.40 -7.38 2.99
N LEU A 42 -5.20 -6.83 2.87
CA LEU A 42 -4.33 -7.02 1.70
C LEU A 42 -3.91 -8.49 1.53
N LEU A 43 -3.65 -9.20 2.64
CA LEU A 43 -3.39 -10.64 2.64
C LEU A 43 -4.61 -11.43 2.13
N LYS A 44 -5.80 -11.15 2.67
CA LYS A 44 -7.05 -11.81 2.25
C LYS A 44 -7.37 -11.57 0.77
N SER A 45 -7.02 -10.40 0.25
CA SER A 45 -7.20 -10.04 -1.17
C SER A 45 -6.12 -10.62 -2.09
N GLY A 46 -5.08 -11.26 -1.55
CA GLY A 46 -3.95 -11.80 -2.29
C GLY A 46 -3.06 -10.75 -2.94
N LEU A 47 -3.08 -9.51 -2.43
CA LEU A 47 -2.26 -8.41 -2.95
C LEU A 47 -0.87 -8.39 -2.30
N ILE A 48 -0.75 -8.87 -1.07
CA ILE A 48 0.52 -9.09 -0.40
C ILE A 48 0.62 -10.54 0.07
N ASP A 49 1.84 -11.00 0.31
CA ASP A 49 2.12 -12.29 0.92
C ASP A 49 2.97 -12.14 2.19
N SER A 50 2.91 -13.13 3.08
CA SER A 50 3.71 -13.22 4.30
C SER A 50 4.89 -14.15 4.05
N LEU A 51 6.06 -13.58 3.73
CA LEU A 51 7.27 -14.30 3.32
C LEU A 51 8.00 -15.01 4.47
N GLY A 52 7.51 -14.86 5.70
CA GLY A 52 8.03 -15.56 6.88
C GLY A 52 8.24 -14.62 8.06
N LYS A 53 9.13 -15.03 8.96
CA LYS A 53 9.56 -14.25 10.13
C LYS A 53 11.06 -13.99 10.01
N GLU A 54 11.50 -12.79 10.36
CA GLU A 54 12.92 -12.50 10.52
C GLU A 54 13.54 -13.46 11.57
N HIS A 55 14.69 -14.07 11.26
CA HIS A 55 15.31 -15.09 12.10
C HIS A 55 15.84 -14.49 13.41
N GLY A 56 15.60 -15.16 14.55
CA GLY A 56 16.29 -14.84 15.81
C GLY A 56 15.57 -13.95 16.85
N ALA A 57 14.27 -13.66 16.72
CA ALA A 57 13.54 -13.14 17.88
C ALA A 57 12.05 -13.55 17.96
N PRO A 58 11.52 -13.79 19.16
CA PRO A 58 10.12 -14.14 19.36
C PRO A 58 9.19 -12.93 19.11
N GLY A 59 8.11 -13.12 18.34
CA GLY A 59 6.99 -12.17 18.27
C GLY A 59 6.29 -12.02 16.92
N VAL A 60 5.06 -11.48 16.95
CA VAL A 60 4.20 -11.17 15.78
C VAL A 60 4.68 -9.95 14.97
N ASN A 61 5.55 -9.11 15.54
CA ASN A 61 6.03 -7.87 14.92
C ASN A 61 7.14 -8.05 13.87
N ARG A 62 7.58 -9.30 13.63
CA ARG A 62 8.62 -9.64 12.64
C ARG A 62 8.10 -10.36 11.40
N ARG A 63 6.78 -10.37 11.17
CA ARG A 63 6.24 -10.84 9.89
C ARG A 63 6.73 -9.93 8.78
N VAL A 64 7.24 -10.57 7.74
CA VAL A 64 7.78 -9.95 6.56
C VAL A 64 6.74 -10.02 5.46
N TYR A 65 6.44 -8.88 4.85
CA TYR A 65 5.45 -8.74 3.80
C TYR A 65 6.10 -8.33 2.49
N GLY A 66 5.61 -8.87 1.39
CA GLY A 66 5.99 -8.46 0.04
C GLY A 66 4.76 -8.41 -0.86
N LEU A 67 4.84 -7.67 -1.96
CA LEU A 67 3.76 -7.67 -2.97
C LEU A 67 3.73 -9.00 -3.72
N THR A 68 2.54 -9.50 -3.97
CA THR A 68 2.35 -10.55 -4.99
C THR A 68 2.49 -9.93 -6.38
N ARG A 69 2.58 -10.75 -7.44
CA ARG A 69 2.54 -10.24 -8.83
C ARG A 69 1.29 -9.39 -9.09
N LYS A 70 0.14 -9.78 -8.53
CA LYS A 70 -1.12 -9.03 -8.61
C LYS A 70 -1.03 -7.71 -7.84
N GLY A 71 -0.48 -7.74 -6.63
CA GLY A 71 -0.27 -6.54 -5.82
C GLY A 71 0.65 -5.53 -6.49
N ALA A 72 1.76 -6.00 -7.08
CA ALA A 72 2.71 -5.14 -7.79
C ALA A 72 2.08 -4.44 -8.99
N ALA A 73 1.33 -5.18 -9.82
CA ALA A 73 0.61 -4.58 -10.95
C ALA A 73 -0.36 -3.48 -10.50
N LEU A 74 -1.16 -3.76 -9.47
CA LEU A 74 -2.10 -2.79 -8.92
C LEU A 74 -1.40 -1.59 -8.28
N ALA A 75 -0.28 -1.80 -7.57
CA ALA A 75 0.46 -0.71 -6.92
C ALA A 75 1.03 0.27 -7.97
N VAL A 76 1.54 -0.25 -9.09
CA VAL A 76 2.01 0.54 -10.23
C VAL A 76 0.87 1.30 -10.89
N GLU A 77 -0.27 0.66 -11.12
CA GLU A 77 -1.47 1.30 -11.71
C GLU A 77 -1.98 2.46 -10.83
N LEU A 78 -2.02 2.26 -9.52
CA LEU A 78 -2.42 3.26 -8.54
C LEU A 78 -1.42 4.43 -8.50
N GLN A 79 -0.11 4.13 -8.54
CA GLN A 79 0.93 5.17 -8.59
C GLN A 79 0.85 5.98 -9.88
N ALA A 80 0.63 5.33 -11.02
CA ALA A 80 0.45 6.00 -12.30
C ALA A 80 -0.82 6.87 -12.31
N SER A 81 -1.92 6.39 -11.73
CA SER A 81 -3.17 7.17 -11.64
C SER A 81 -3.00 8.44 -10.80
N ASP A 82 -2.25 8.36 -9.69
CA ASP A 82 -1.98 9.49 -8.81
C ASP A 82 -0.93 10.46 -9.39
N VAL A 83 0.04 9.98 -10.19
CA VAL A 83 1.06 10.80 -10.87
C VAL A 83 0.53 11.46 -12.14
N TYR A 84 -0.22 10.74 -12.96
CA TYR A 84 -0.75 11.26 -14.22
C TYR A 84 -2.05 12.01 -14.05
N GLY A 85 -2.65 12.00 -12.85
CA GLY A 85 -3.86 12.74 -12.55
C GLY A 85 -4.83 12.68 -13.72
N LEU A 86 -5.38 11.50 -14.00
CA LEU A 86 -6.73 11.47 -14.59
C LEU A 86 -7.67 12.03 -13.52
N ARG A 87 -7.53 13.34 -13.31
CA ARG A 87 -8.46 14.26 -12.70
C ARG A 87 -9.73 13.97 -13.48
N GLU A 88 -10.62 13.20 -12.86
CA GLU A 88 -11.99 13.09 -13.34
C GLU A 88 -12.42 14.52 -13.68
N ALA A 89 -12.80 14.68 -14.95
CA ALA A 89 -13.12 15.95 -15.55
C ALA A 89 -14.43 16.48 -14.96
N ASP A 90 -14.38 16.97 -13.72
CA ASP A 90 -15.43 17.78 -13.10
C ASP A 90 -14.88 19.20 -12.85
N ASP A 91 -14.27 19.77 -13.88
CA ASP A 91 -13.79 21.14 -13.87
C ASP A 91 -14.53 21.95 -14.93
N PRO A 92 -15.68 22.58 -14.60
CA PRO A 92 -16.45 23.41 -15.54
C PRO A 92 -15.77 24.76 -15.88
N LEU A 93 -14.47 24.92 -15.61
CA LEU A 93 -13.76 26.19 -15.71
C LEU A 93 -13.04 26.46 -17.03
N PHE A 94 -13.05 25.52 -17.98
CA PHE A 94 -12.63 25.81 -19.35
C PHE A 94 -13.85 25.98 -20.25
N LYS A 95 -14.37 27.21 -20.32
CA LYS A 95 -15.09 27.64 -21.52
C LYS A 95 -14.06 28.01 -22.58
N PRO A 96 -14.21 27.56 -23.84
CA PRO A 96 -13.40 28.07 -24.93
C PRO A 96 -13.65 29.58 -25.05
N VAL A 97 -12.58 30.35 -25.18
CA VAL A 97 -12.64 31.77 -25.50
C VAL A 97 -13.03 31.86 -26.99
N ASP A 98 -14.13 32.55 -27.27
CA ASP A 98 -14.57 32.90 -28.63
C ASP A 98 -13.49 33.69 -29.41
#